data_AF-A0A964Y468-F1
#
_entry.id   AF-A0A964Y468-F1
#
_cell.length_a   1.000
_cell.length_b   1.000
_cell.length_c   1.000
_cell.angle_alpha   90.00
_cell.angle_beta   90.00
_cell.angle_gamma   90.00
#
_symmetry.space_group_name_H-M   'P 1'
#
loop_
_entity.id
_entity.type
_entity.pdbx_description
1 polymer ?
#
loop_
_entity_poly.entity_id
_entity_poly.type
_entity_poly.pdbx_seq_one_letter_code
_entity_poly.pdbx_strand_id
1 'polypeptide(L)'
;MKHILVIFFLLAGASSLGISNYIQHQVQQGQEQINSAEQNLDTLGKISSISPWSKSIDEKINQGANKKIDAGKSEIEKYTTISSLLKISGFVFFGIAALLFVKRFKKQ
;
A
#
# COMPACT_ATOMS: atom_id res chain seq x y z
N MET A 1 -36.22 -8.84 4.46
CA MET A 1 -34.99 -8.67 5.28
C MET A 1 -33.77 -9.43 4.76
N LYS A 2 -33.84 -10.75 4.48
CA LYS A 2 -32.65 -11.54 4.04
C LYS A 2 -31.96 -11.06 2.74
N HIS A 3 -32.71 -10.45 1.82
CA HIS A 3 -32.15 -9.86 0.59
C HIS A 3 -31.28 -8.62 0.86
N ILE A 4 -31.71 -7.78 1.81
CA ILE A 4 -31.02 -6.54 2.17
C ILE A 4 -29.66 -6.88 2.77
N LEU A 5 -29.57 -7.95 3.57
CA LEU A 5 -28.32 -8.45 4.11
C LEU A 5 -27.32 -8.88 3.02
N VAL A 6 -27.77 -9.65 2.03
CA VAL A 6 -26.88 -10.09 0.93
C VAL A 6 -26.36 -8.90 0.12
N ILE A 7 -27.25 -7.95 -0.21
CA ILE A 7 -26.87 -6.72 -0.94
C ILE A 7 -25.88 -5.89 -0.12
N PHE A 8 -26.11 -5.76 1.18
CA PHE A 8 -25.21 -5.05 2.08
C PHE A 8 -23.81 -5.67 2.10
N PHE A 9 -23.70 -7.00 2.21
CA PHE A 9 -22.40 -7.68 2.18
C PHE A 9 -21.69 -7.56 0.83
N LEU A 10 -22.42 -7.60 -0.28
CA LEU A 10 -21.85 -7.37 -1.61
C LEU A 10 -21.31 -5.94 -1.77
N LEU A 11 -22.07 -4.94 -1.32
CA LEU A 11 -21.65 -3.54 -1.36
C LEU A 11 -20.44 -3.29 -0.45
N ALA A 12 -20.45 -3.82 0.77
CA ALA A 12 -19.32 -3.72 1.69
C ALA A 12 -18.05 -4.38 1.13
N GLY A 13 -18.18 -5.57 0.55
CA GLY A 13 -17.08 -6.26 -0.13
C GLY A 13 -16.53 -5.47 -1.31
N ALA A 14 -17.41 -4.97 -2.19
CA ALA A 14 -17.01 -4.17 -3.35
C ALA A 14 -16.31 -2.87 -2.95
N SER A 15 -16.83 -2.17 -1.95
CA SER A 15 -16.25 -0.92 -1.44
C SER A 15 -14.87 -1.15 -0.82
N SER A 16 -14.71 -2.22 -0.04
CA SER A 16 -13.43 -2.61 0.56
C SER A 16 -12.37 -2.95 -0.50
N LEU A 17 -12.73 -3.71 -1.54
CA LEU A 17 -11.82 -4.00 -2.66
C LEU A 17 -11.45 -2.73 -3.44
N GLY A 18 -12.42 -1.84 -3.67
CA GLY A 18 -12.16 -0.56 -4.34
C GLY A 18 -11.17 0.31 -3.58
N ILE A 19 -11.39 0.51 -2.28
CA ILE A 19 -10.49 1.26 -1.40
C ILE A 19 -9.11 0.58 -1.34
N SER A 20 -9.07 -0.75 -1.23
CA SER A 20 -7.80 -1.49 -1.21
C SER A 20 -6.96 -1.26 -2.47
N ASN A 21 -7.58 -1.31 -3.65
CA ASN A 21 -6.89 -1.07 -4.91
C ASN A 21 -6.39 0.39 -5.02
N TYR A 22 -7.18 1.36 -4.53
CA TYR A 22 -6.74 2.74 -4.46
C TYR A 22 -5.50 2.91 -3.57
N ILE A 23 -5.52 2.32 -2.37
CA ILE A 23 -4.37 2.34 -1.46
C ILE A 23 -3.16 1.66 -2.11
N GLN A 24 -3.36 0.51 -2.76
CA GLN A 24 -2.27 -0.21 -3.41
C GLN A 24 -1.63 0.60 -4.54
N HIS A 25 -2.43 1.33 -5.32
CA HIS A 25 -1.90 2.21 -6.37
C HIS A 25 -1.06 3.35 -5.78
N GLN A 26 -1.52 3.98 -4.70
CA GLN A 26 -0.76 5.02 -3.99
C GLN A 26 0.54 4.47 -3.39
N VAL A 27 0.50 3.28 -2.79
CA VAL A 27 1.68 2.57 -2.27
C VAL A 27 2.69 2.31 -3.39
N GLN A 28 2.22 1.86 -4.56
CA GLN A 28 3.08 1.62 -5.72
C GLN A 28 3.75 2.91 -6.20
N GLN A 29 2.99 4.00 -6.34
CA GLN A 29 3.54 5.31 -6.72
C GLN A 29 4.56 5.80 -5.68
N GLY A 30 4.28 5.65 -4.38
CA GLY A 30 5.21 5.97 -3.31
C GLY A 30 6.50 5.16 -3.41
N GLN A 31 6.41 3.86 -3.71
CA GLN A 31 7.58 2.99 -3.87
C GLN A 31 8.44 3.44 -5.05
N GLU A 32 7.83 3.81 -6.18
CA GLU A 32 8.54 4.32 -7.35
C GLU A 32 9.27 5.65 -7.04
N GLN A 33 8.65 6.53 -6.25
CA GLN A 33 9.29 7.78 -5.80
C GLN A 33 10.47 7.51 -4.87
N ILE A 34 10.34 6.56 -3.93
CA ILE A 34 11.44 6.16 -3.04
C ILE A 34 12.59 5.58 -3.85
N ASN A 35 12.32 4.65 -4.76
CA ASN A 35 13.36 4.04 -5.60
C ASN A 35 14.08 5.09 -6.44
N SER A 36 13.34 6.06 -6.99
CA SER A 36 13.92 7.17 -7.75
C SER A 36 14.78 8.08 -6.86
N ALA A 37 14.34 8.35 -5.63
CA ALA A 37 15.10 9.14 -4.66
C ALA A 37 16.40 8.43 -4.23
N GLU A 38 16.37 7.12 -3.98
CA GLU A 38 17.55 6.32 -3.67
C GLU A 38 18.57 6.35 -4.83
N GLN A 39 18.11 6.15 -6.07
CA GLN A 39 18.99 6.23 -7.24
C GLN A 39 19.63 7.61 -7.41
N ASN A 40 18.88 8.69 -7.12
CA ASN A 40 19.40 10.05 -7.19
C ASN A 40 20.45 10.31 -6.09
N LEU A 41 20.23 9.82 -4.87
CA LEU A 41 21.21 9.93 -3.78
C LEU A 41 22.48 9.14 -4.08
N ASP A 42 22.37 7.93 -4.60
CA ASP A 42 23.51 7.12 -5.02
C ASP A 42 24.33 7.82 -6.12
N THR A 43 23.64 8.46 -7.06
CA THR A 43 24.30 9.22 -8.13
C THR A 43 25.01 10.46 -7.58
N LEU A 44 24.36 11.21 -6.67
CA LEU A 44 24.95 12.36 -5.99
C LEU A 44 26.17 11.96 -5.16
N GLY A 45 26.09 10.87 -4.40
CA GLY A 45 27.20 10.33 -3.61
C GLY A 45 28.40 9.87 -4.46
N LYS A 46 28.14 9.33 -5.66
CA LYS A 46 29.20 8.98 -6.62
C LYS A 46 29.87 10.21 -7.24
N ILE A 47 29.13 11.30 -7.46
CA ILE A 47 29.67 12.55 -8.02
C ILE A 47 30.44 13.32 -6.93
N SER A 48 29.94 13.36 -5.70
CA SER A 48 30.55 14.08 -4.58
C SER A 48 31.81 13.40 -4.03
N SER A 49 31.94 12.08 -4.18
CA SER A 49 33.10 11.32 -3.70
C SER A 49 34.39 11.62 -4.49
N ILE A 50 34.27 12.30 -5.64
CA ILE A 50 35.37 12.77 -6.49
C ILE A 50 36.06 14.01 -5.89
N SER A 51 35.39 14.80 -5.03
CA SER A 51 35.97 15.98 -4.37
C SER A 51 36.06 15.80 -2.85
N PRO A 52 37.25 15.96 -2.21
CA PRO A 52 37.42 15.80 -0.77
C PRO A 52 36.60 16.78 0.09
N TRP A 53 36.31 17.97 -0.43
CA TRP A 53 35.56 19.02 0.28
C TRP A 53 34.05 18.80 0.30
N SER A 54 33.48 18.01 -0.62
CA SER A 54 32.03 17.71 -0.65
C SER A 54 31.63 16.55 0.27
N LYS A 55 32.56 15.68 0.68
CA LYS A 55 32.26 14.49 1.49
C LYS A 55 31.56 14.78 2.82
N SER A 56 31.92 15.89 3.49
CA SER A 56 31.34 16.28 4.79
C SER A 56 29.94 16.89 4.69
N ILE A 57 29.63 17.52 3.55
CA ILE A 57 28.29 18.04 3.25
C ILE A 57 27.38 16.87 2.85
N ASP A 58 27.92 15.92 2.10
CA ASP A 58 27.21 14.73 1.65
C ASP A 58 26.71 13.83 2.77
N GLU A 59 27.53 13.54 3.79
CA GLU A 59 27.08 12.71 4.90
C GLU A 59 25.86 13.29 5.63
N LYS A 60 25.80 14.62 5.80
CA LYS A 60 24.66 15.27 6.47
C LYS A 60 23.41 15.30 5.59
N ILE A 61 23.55 15.56 4.30
CA ILE A 61 22.43 15.59 3.36
C ILE A 61 21.90 14.16 3.15
N ASN A 62 22.79 13.20 2.93
CA ASN A 62 22.44 11.80 2.74
C ASN A 62 21.82 11.18 3.99
N GLN A 63 22.28 11.51 5.20
CA GLN A 63 21.60 11.05 6.43
C GLN A 63 20.17 11.60 6.54
N GLY A 64 19.96 12.89 6.24
CA GLY A 64 18.63 13.49 6.27
C GLY A 64 17.69 12.91 5.20
N ALA A 65 18.22 12.63 4.02
CA ALA A 65 17.46 12.04 2.91
C ALA A 65 17.16 10.56 3.15
N ASN A 66 18.13 9.77 3.60
CA ASN A 66 17.96 8.36 3.97
C ASN A 66 16.92 8.21 5.09
N LYS A 67 16.93 9.09 6.10
CA LYS A 67 15.90 9.08 7.16
C LYS A 67 14.48 9.33 6.62
N LYS A 68 14.33 10.18 5.60
CA LYS A 68 13.04 10.43 4.95
C LYS A 68 12.61 9.24 4.08
N ILE A 69 13.56 8.62 3.38
CA ILE A 69 13.36 7.40 2.60
C ILE A 69 12.90 6.26 3.51
N ASP A 70 13.57 6.03 4.64
CA ASP A 70 13.21 5.00 5.62
C ASP A 70 11.82 5.24 6.23
N ALA A 71 11.50 6.50 6.55
CA ALA A 71 10.16 6.86 7.01
C ALA A 71 9.10 6.55 5.93
N GLY A 72 9.37 6.89 4.67
CA GLY A 72 8.50 6.57 3.54
C GLY A 72 8.32 5.06 3.33
N LYS A 73 9.40 4.28 3.43
CA LYS A 73 9.33 2.80 3.34
C LYS A 73 8.45 2.22 4.44
N SER A 74 8.60 2.69 5.67
CA SER A 74 7.75 2.25 6.79
C SER A 74 6.27 2.60 6.57
N GLU A 75 6.00 3.76 5.98
CA GLU A 75 4.65 4.19 5.66
C GLU A 75 4.02 3.33 4.54
N ILE A 76 4.77 3.06 3.47
CA ILE A 76 4.38 2.13 2.40
C ILE A 76 4.08 0.73 2.95
N GLU A 77 4.91 0.22 3.85
CA GLU A 77 4.70 -1.10 4.48
C GLU A 77 3.39 -1.14 5.29
N LYS A 78 3.12 -0.10 6.07
CA LYS A 78 1.85 0.04 6.81
C LYS A 78 0.66 0.04 5.87
N TYR A 79 0.68 0.86 4.82
CA TYR A 79 -0.42 0.94 3.87
C TYR A 79 -0.57 -0.31 3.00
N THR A 80 0.52 -1.01 2.71
CA THR A 80 0.49 -2.33 2.06
C THR A 80 -0.23 -3.34 2.95
N THR A 81 0.09 -3.36 4.25
CA THR A 81 -0.55 -4.26 5.22
C THR A 81 -2.04 -3.96 5.35
N ILE A 82 -2.42 -2.68 5.46
CA ILE A 82 -3.83 -2.23 5.51
C ILE A 82 -4.57 -2.61 4.22
N SER A 83 -3.97 -2.35 3.06
CA SER A 83 -4.55 -2.71 1.76
C SER A 83 -4.79 -4.22 1.67
N SER A 84 -3.82 -5.04 2.07
CA SER A 84 -3.92 -6.50 2.09
C SER A 84 -5.03 -6.99 3.03
N LEU A 85 -5.10 -6.45 4.25
CA LEU A 85 -6.18 -6.71 5.20
C LEU A 85 -7.55 -6.34 4.62
N LEU A 86 -7.67 -5.19 3.95
CA LEU A 86 -8.89 -4.80 3.26
C LEU A 86 -9.26 -5.80 2.15
N LYS A 87 -8.30 -6.27 1.33
CA LYS A 87 -8.60 -7.29 0.30
C LYS A 87 -9.14 -8.57 0.93
N ILE A 88 -8.45 -9.08 1.96
CA ILE A 88 -8.86 -10.29 2.67
C ILE A 88 -10.26 -10.10 3.23
N SER A 89 -10.53 -8.97 3.90
CA SER A 89 -11.86 -8.66 4.43
C SER A 89 -12.93 -8.61 3.34
N GLY A 90 -12.62 -8.01 2.18
CA GLY A 90 -13.50 -7.95 1.02
C GLY A 90 -13.86 -9.34 0.53
N PHE A 91 -12.88 -10.23 0.35
CA PHE A 91 -13.12 -11.63 -0.05
C PHE A 91 -13.93 -12.41 0.99
N VAL A 92 -13.69 -12.21 2.29
CA VAL A 92 -14.48 -12.83 3.36
C VAL A 92 -15.94 -12.39 3.27
N PHE A 93 -16.20 -11.10 3.04
CA PHE A 93 -17.57 -10.60 2.87
C PHE A 93 -18.27 -11.19 1.63
N PHE A 94 -17.56 -11.33 0.51
CA PHE A 94 -18.09 -12.03 -0.67
C PHE A 94 -18.38 -13.52 -0.39
N GLY A 95 -17.50 -14.20 0.35
CA GLY A 95 -17.70 -15.60 0.75
C GLY A 95 -18.94 -15.79 1.62
N ILE A 96 -19.15 -14.90 2.61
CA ILE A 96 -20.35 -14.90 3.46
C ILE A 96 -21.60 -14.62 2.61
N ALA A 97 -21.55 -13.64 1.70
CA ALA A 97 -22.66 -13.33 0.81
C ALA A 97 -23.04 -14.55 -0.05
N ALA A 98 -22.05 -15.24 -0.63
CA ALA A 98 -22.26 -16.45 -1.43
C ALA A 98 -22.87 -17.59 -0.60
N LEU A 99 -22.39 -17.84 0.62
CA LEU A 99 -22.95 -18.85 1.52
C LEU A 99 -24.41 -18.57 1.89
N LEU A 100 -24.73 -17.30 2.18
CA LEU A 100 -26.11 -16.88 2.47
C LEU A 100 -27.01 -17.04 1.24
N PHE A 101 -26.49 -16.78 0.05
CA PHE A 101 -27.19 -16.96 -1.21
C PHE A 101 -27.46 -18.45 -1.51
N VAL A 102 -26.48 -19.34 -1.35
CA VAL A 102 -26.66 -20.79 -1.58
C VAL A 102 -27.61 -21.41 -0.55
N LYS A 103 -27.50 -21.04 0.74
CA LYS A 103 -28.43 -21.51 1.79
C LYS A 103 -29.88 -21.13 1.51
N ARG A 104 -30.11 -20.05 0.75
CA ARG A 104 -31.45 -19.64 0.34
C ARG A 104 -32.05 -20.60 -0.69
N PHE A 105 -31.27 -21.02 -1.70
CA PHE A 105 -31.75 -21.95 -2.74
C PHE A 105 -32.05 -23.34 -2.20
N LYS A 106 -31.31 -23.79 -1.19
CA LYS A 106 -31.53 -25.11 -0.59
C LYS A 106 -32.78 -25.20 0.31
N LYS A 107 -33.46 -24.08 0.56
CA LYS A 107 -34.62 -23.98 1.46
C LYS A 107 -35.94 -23.68 0.71
N GLN A 108 -35.88 -23.50 -0.60
CA GLN A 108 -37.04 -23.55 -1.51
C GLN A 108 -37.14 -24.97 -2.08
#